data_AF-A0A968MVW7-F1
#
_entry.id   AF-A0A968MVW7-F1
#
_cell.length_a   1.000
_cell.length_b   1.000
_cell.length_c   1.000
_cell.angle_alpha   90.00
_cell.angle_beta   90.00
_cell.angle_gamma   90.00
#
_symmetry.space_group_name_H-M   'P 1'
#
loop_
_entity.id
_entity.type
_entity.pdbx_description
1 polymer ?
#
loop_
_entity_poly.entity_id
_entity_poly.type
_entity_poly.pdbx_seq_one_letter_code
_entity_poly.pdbx_strand_id
1 'polypeptide(L)'
;MSDRIFETALSPFIAHKENLGYNVIVGYTDEPNVGNTTTSIHDYLEALYNNPPVGISPPHYVLLVGDIAQIPAYSAGWHVTDLYYFDYTSDNIPDVFYGRFSATDTSELMPQINKTIQYELNNMPDPSYQYKAVLVAGHDWAGHDLTFGNGQINYANDYYFNSSKGITSNKYLQPEPSGANYSANIISNINAGVGFANYTAHCSPNGWADPSFTVSNIASLTNTNKYGLWVGNCCLSNKFDVDECFGEAALRAENRGAVGYIGGSNSTYWDEDYWWGVGFKTVTAHPVFEKNHLGVYDRLFHTYTETSSDWYSTQGQLIVGGNLAVEESTSGRKLYYWEIYHLMGDPSLNIRFVPEVDCQDNVAVSNNISNTTDEYLASSSLTASNSISGNSNVHFGALNSITLSPGFSLNIDPGSTFRADFVGCYKTNTSDPIEPPTTVSVPTLSQWKLIFLALTMLILGCIFVYRSNKPIIKSA
;
A
#
# COMPACT_ATOMS: atom_id res chain seq x y z
N MET A 1 -14.11 -0.02 4.66
CA MET A 1 -15.30 -0.91 4.72
C MET A 1 -14.98 -2.09 5.62
N SER A 2 -15.84 -2.45 6.58
CA SER A 2 -15.54 -3.53 7.52
C SER A 2 -16.78 -4.30 7.96
N ASP A 3 -16.64 -5.58 8.30
CA ASP A 3 -17.67 -6.25 9.08
C ASP A 3 -17.67 -5.78 10.55
N ARG A 4 -18.86 -5.67 11.15
CA ARG A 4 -19.06 -5.19 12.53
C ARG A 4 -18.25 -5.96 13.56
N ILE A 5 -17.94 -7.24 13.33
CA ILE A 5 -17.09 -8.06 14.22
C ILE A 5 -15.73 -7.42 14.51
N PHE A 6 -15.21 -6.60 13.59
CA PHE A 6 -13.88 -5.99 13.69
C PHE A 6 -13.85 -4.59 14.29
N GLU A 7 -15.00 -3.99 14.60
CA GLU A 7 -15.11 -2.59 15.05
C GLU A 7 -14.13 -2.25 16.18
N THR A 8 -14.11 -3.07 17.24
CA THR A 8 -13.22 -2.84 18.38
C THR A 8 -11.74 -3.06 18.02
N ALA A 9 -11.44 -4.08 17.21
CA ALA A 9 -10.07 -4.40 16.81
C ALA A 9 -9.47 -3.33 15.89
N LEU A 10 -10.29 -2.65 15.08
CA LEU A 10 -9.87 -1.60 14.16
C LEU A 10 -9.59 -0.25 14.82
N SER A 11 -10.14 0.02 16.00
CA SER A 11 -9.96 1.30 16.71
C SER A 11 -8.50 1.80 16.77
N PRO A 12 -7.49 1.00 17.15
CA PRO A 12 -6.09 1.46 17.14
C PRO A 12 -5.55 1.79 15.75
N PHE A 13 -5.99 1.06 14.72
CA PHE A 13 -5.58 1.33 13.33
C PHE A 13 -6.19 2.63 12.81
N ILE A 14 -7.48 2.86 13.06
CA ILE A 14 -8.18 4.10 12.69
C ILE A 14 -7.49 5.30 13.34
N ALA A 15 -7.27 5.24 14.66
CA ALA A 15 -6.59 6.31 15.39
C ALA A 15 -5.16 6.53 14.87
N HIS A 16 -4.45 5.48 14.49
CA HIS A 16 -3.13 5.60 13.89
C HIS A 16 -3.18 6.37 12.56
N LYS A 17 -4.11 6.03 11.65
CA LYS A 17 -4.29 6.71 10.37
C LYS A 17 -4.73 8.16 10.54
N GLU A 18 -5.64 8.45 11.46
CA GLU A 18 -6.03 9.83 11.78
C GLU A 18 -4.84 10.66 12.30
N ASN A 19 -3.96 10.06 13.13
CA ASN A 19 -2.75 10.72 13.61
C ASN A 19 -1.73 11.01 12.50
N LEU A 20 -1.77 10.26 11.39
CA LEU A 20 -0.98 10.52 10.18
C LEU A 20 -1.63 11.55 9.24
N GLY A 21 -2.80 12.08 9.62
CA GLY A 21 -3.51 13.11 8.85
C GLY A 21 -4.54 12.57 7.85
N TYR A 22 -4.83 11.27 7.86
CA TYR A 22 -5.91 10.71 7.03
C TYR A 22 -7.28 11.09 7.59
N ASN A 23 -8.19 11.54 6.72
CA ASN A 23 -9.62 11.57 7.02
C ASN A 23 -10.16 10.15 6.87
N VAL A 24 -10.50 9.49 7.98
CA VAL A 24 -10.97 8.09 7.98
C VAL A 24 -12.50 8.06 8.08
N ILE A 25 -13.13 7.42 7.10
CA ILE A 25 -14.57 7.12 7.12
C ILE A 25 -14.74 5.61 7.21
N VAL A 26 -15.48 5.15 8.22
CA VAL A 26 -15.75 3.73 8.43
C VAL A 26 -17.21 3.47 8.12
N GLY A 27 -17.46 2.54 7.21
CA GLY A 27 -18.78 1.94 6.96
C GLY A 27 -18.75 0.47 7.36
N TYR A 28 -19.79 0.04 8.06
CA TYR A 28 -19.94 -1.34 8.52
C TYR A 28 -21.06 -2.08 7.80
N THR A 29 -20.86 -3.37 7.51
CA THR A 29 -21.77 -4.17 6.66
C THR A 29 -23.18 -4.38 7.25
N ASP A 30 -23.38 -4.18 8.55
CA ASP A 30 -24.69 -4.25 9.19
C ASP A 30 -25.44 -2.90 9.20
N GLU A 31 -24.82 -1.82 8.73
CA GLU A 31 -25.45 -0.51 8.65
C GLU A 31 -26.43 -0.47 7.48
N PRO A 32 -27.68 -0.02 7.67
CA PRO A 32 -28.70 -0.06 6.61
C PRO A 32 -28.33 0.70 5.32
N ASN A 33 -27.48 1.72 5.42
CA ASN A 33 -27.00 2.52 4.29
C ASN A 33 -25.76 1.93 3.59
N VAL A 34 -25.16 0.86 4.15
CA VAL A 34 -24.00 0.15 3.60
C VAL A 34 -24.43 -1.22 3.08
N GLY A 35 -25.08 -2.02 3.94
CA GLY A 35 -25.47 -3.39 3.65
C GLY A 35 -24.28 -4.34 3.49
N ASN A 36 -24.59 -5.60 3.17
CA ASN A 36 -23.65 -6.72 3.17
C ASN A 36 -23.62 -7.48 1.83
N THR A 37 -24.03 -6.82 0.75
CA THR A 37 -24.02 -7.38 -0.62
C THR A 37 -23.00 -6.63 -1.47
N THR A 38 -22.50 -7.26 -2.54
CA THR A 38 -21.59 -6.61 -3.48
C THR A 38 -22.18 -5.31 -4.03
N THR A 39 -23.45 -5.33 -4.46
CA THR A 39 -24.16 -4.15 -4.96
C THR A 39 -24.31 -3.06 -3.90
N SER A 40 -24.80 -3.39 -2.69
CA SER A 40 -25.02 -2.36 -1.67
C SER A 40 -23.72 -1.69 -1.20
N ILE A 41 -22.64 -2.46 -1.10
CA ILE A 41 -21.31 -1.95 -0.73
C ILE A 41 -20.74 -1.09 -1.85
N HIS A 42 -20.85 -1.51 -3.12
CA HIS A 42 -20.46 -0.69 -4.28
C HIS A 42 -21.20 0.64 -4.29
N ASP A 43 -22.54 0.60 -4.20
CA ASP A 43 -23.37 1.81 -4.25
C ASP A 43 -23.04 2.79 -3.12
N TYR A 44 -22.72 2.27 -1.92
CA TYR A 44 -22.26 3.10 -0.80
C TYR A 44 -20.91 3.76 -1.08
N LEU A 45 -19.93 3.00 -1.61
CA LEU A 45 -18.59 3.50 -1.90
C LEU A 45 -18.60 4.51 -3.06
N GLU A 46 -19.34 4.23 -4.12
CA GLU A 46 -19.55 5.13 -5.26
C GLU A 46 -20.24 6.44 -4.80
N ALA A 47 -21.27 6.34 -3.95
CA ALA A 47 -21.93 7.51 -3.40
C ALA A 47 -20.97 8.38 -2.58
N LEU A 48 -20.09 7.77 -1.78
CA LEU A 48 -19.08 8.47 -1.00
C LEU A 48 -18.01 9.12 -1.88
N TYR A 49 -17.61 8.46 -2.96
CA TYR A 49 -16.67 9.01 -3.94
C TYR A 49 -17.24 10.23 -4.67
N ASN A 50 -18.48 10.11 -5.17
CA ASN A 50 -19.14 11.16 -5.93
C ASN A 50 -19.60 12.34 -5.07
N ASN A 51 -19.93 12.09 -3.79
CA ASN A 51 -20.47 13.09 -2.87
C ASN A 51 -19.82 12.99 -1.47
N PRO A 52 -18.51 13.27 -1.34
CA PRO A 52 -17.84 13.20 -0.06
C PRO A 52 -18.40 14.27 0.91
N PRO A 53 -18.31 14.04 2.24
CA PRO A 53 -18.72 15.03 3.22
C PRO A 53 -18.02 16.38 3.01
N VAL A 54 -18.71 17.48 3.33
CA VAL A 54 -18.19 18.84 3.14
C VAL A 54 -16.82 18.99 3.81
N GLY A 55 -15.82 19.41 3.05
CA GLY A 55 -14.44 19.59 3.52
C GLY A 55 -13.56 18.34 3.46
N ILE A 56 -14.07 17.23 2.92
CA ILE A 56 -13.32 15.99 2.68
C ILE A 56 -13.24 15.76 1.16
N SER A 57 -12.05 15.41 0.66
CA SER A 57 -11.87 14.97 -0.73
C SER A 57 -12.51 13.60 -0.97
N PRO A 58 -12.79 13.20 -2.23
CA PRO A 58 -13.13 11.82 -2.54
C PRO A 58 -12.13 10.83 -1.94
N PRO A 59 -12.54 9.62 -1.55
CA PRO A 59 -11.63 8.61 -1.01
C PRO A 59 -10.50 8.32 -2.01
N HIS A 60 -9.25 8.39 -1.55
CA HIS A 60 -8.08 7.98 -2.36
C HIS A 60 -7.74 6.51 -2.14
N TYR A 61 -8.02 6.02 -0.93
CA TYR A 61 -7.72 4.66 -0.50
C TYR A 61 -8.98 4.02 0.09
N VAL A 62 -9.24 2.76 -0.24
CA VAL A 62 -10.25 1.94 0.44
C VAL A 62 -9.65 0.64 0.91
N LEU A 63 -9.73 0.41 2.23
CA LEU A 63 -9.38 -0.87 2.85
C LEU A 63 -10.67 -1.66 3.14
N LEU A 64 -10.73 -2.88 2.60
CA LEU A 64 -11.74 -3.88 2.95
C LEU A 64 -11.22 -4.70 4.15
N VAL A 65 -11.99 -4.77 5.24
CA VAL A 65 -11.60 -5.52 6.45
C VAL A 65 -12.58 -6.65 6.71
N GLY A 66 -12.19 -7.84 6.30
CA GLY A 66 -12.97 -9.07 6.33
C GLY A 66 -12.61 -9.99 5.17
N ASP A 67 -12.77 -11.29 5.36
CA ASP A 67 -12.73 -12.30 4.30
C ASP A 67 -14.08 -12.30 3.50
N ILE A 68 -14.25 -13.14 2.49
CA ILE A 68 -15.44 -13.20 1.62
C ILE A 68 -16.73 -13.40 2.42
N ALA A 69 -16.67 -14.14 3.54
CA ALA A 69 -17.83 -14.35 4.40
C ALA A 69 -18.28 -13.08 5.14
N GLN A 70 -17.36 -12.15 5.38
CA GLN A 70 -17.59 -10.88 6.08
C GLN A 70 -17.87 -9.73 5.09
N ILE A 71 -17.08 -9.67 4.01
CA ILE A 71 -17.24 -8.73 2.90
C ILE A 71 -17.13 -9.54 1.60
N PRO A 72 -18.24 -9.78 0.90
CA PRO A 72 -18.23 -10.60 -0.31
C PRO A 72 -17.29 -10.01 -1.36
N ALA A 73 -16.87 -10.82 -2.31
CA ALA A 73 -16.16 -10.38 -3.51
C ALA A 73 -17.04 -10.61 -4.75
N TYR A 74 -16.76 -9.89 -5.82
CA TYR A 74 -17.44 -10.14 -7.09
C TYR A 74 -16.93 -11.43 -7.73
N SER A 75 -17.80 -12.11 -8.49
CA SER A 75 -17.41 -13.23 -9.35
C SER A 75 -17.20 -12.74 -10.77
N ALA A 76 -15.99 -12.95 -11.30
CA ALA A 76 -15.60 -12.65 -12.68
C ALA A 76 -15.50 -13.96 -13.51
N GLY A 77 -16.44 -14.88 -13.30
CA GLY A 77 -16.46 -16.20 -13.92
C GLY A 77 -15.68 -17.23 -13.11
N TRP A 78 -14.38 -17.40 -13.39
CA TRP A 78 -13.56 -18.45 -12.78
C TRP A 78 -12.72 -17.98 -11.58
N HIS A 79 -12.82 -16.70 -11.22
CA HIS A 79 -12.13 -16.08 -10.11
C HIS A 79 -12.99 -15.05 -9.41
N VAL A 80 -12.51 -14.65 -8.24
CA VAL A 80 -13.05 -13.53 -7.46
C VAL A 80 -12.25 -12.26 -7.69
N THR A 81 -12.92 -11.12 -7.57
CA THR A 81 -12.31 -9.80 -7.69
C THR A 81 -12.95 -8.77 -6.76
N ASP A 82 -12.13 -7.85 -6.27
CA ASP A 82 -12.56 -6.63 -5.58
C ASP A 82 -12.65 -5.41 -6.52
N LEU A 83 -12.15 -5.49 -7.77
CA LEU A 83 -12.11 -4.38 -8.73
C LEU A 83 -13.45 -3.65 -8.85
N TYR A 84 -14.55 -4.41 -8.97
CA TYR A 84 -15.88 -3.88 -9.23
C TYR A 84 -16.52 -3.17 -8.03
N TYR A 85 -15.83 -3.08 -6.88
CA TYR A 85 -16.21 -2.12 -5.84
C TYR A 85 -15.75 -0.69 -6.17
N PHE A 86 -14.83 -0.53 -7.12
CA PHE A 86 -14.01 0.66 -7.27
C PHE A 86 -13.95 1.20 -8.71
N ASP A 87 -14.58 0.52 -9.68
CA ASP A 87 -14.78 1.04 -11.04
C ASP A 87 -16.11 1.79 -11.10
N TYR A 88 -16.06 3.11 -10.97
CA TYR A 88 -17.24 3.99 -10.99
C TYR A 88 -17.48 4.60 -12.38
N THR A 89 -16.51 4.51 -13.29
CA THR A 89 -16.59 5.07 -14.64
C THR A 89 -16.90 4.03 -15.72
N SER A 90 -16.93 2.75 -15.34
CA SER A 90 -17.12 1.60 -16.23
C SER A 90 -16.04 1.45 -17.31
N ASP A 91 -14.83 1.94 -17.02
CA ASP A 91 -13.67 1.79 -17.91
C ASP A 91 -12.77 0.60 -17.55
N ASN A 92 -13.13 -0.15 -16.51
CA ASN A 92 -12.41 -1.29 -15.94
C ASN A 92 -11.12 -0.94 -15.19
N ILE A 93 -10.92 0.33 -14.84
CA ILE A 93 -9.80 0.80 -14.03
C ILE A 93 -10.37 1.32 -12.70
N PRO A 94 -9.77 0.98 -11.54
CA PRO A 94 -10.28 1.46 -10.28
C PRO A 94 -10.03 2.96 -10.12
N ASP A 95 -11.06 3.69 -9.68
CA ASP A 95 -11.02 5.13 -9.38
C ASP A 95 -10.35 5.44 -8.02
N VAL A 96 -10.05 4.40 -7.23
CA VAL A 96 -9.40 4.49 -5.91
C VAL A 96 -8.36 3.38 -5.74
N PHE A 97 -7.32 3.61 -4.92
CA PHE A 97 -6.39 2.55 -4.54
C PHE A 97 -7.01 1.66 -3.47
N TYR A 98 -6.95 0.34 -3.64
CA TYR A 98 -7.63 -0.57 -2.72
C TYR A 98 -6.76 -1.74 -2.27
N GLY A 99 -7.14 -2.30 -1.13
CA GLY A 99 -6.53 -3.48 -0.54
C GLY A 99 -7.47 -4.13 0.47
N ARG A 100 -7.11 -5.33 0.92
CA ARG A 100 -7.92 -6.14 1.83
C ARG A 100 -7.09 -6.63 3.02
N PHE A 101 -7.56 -6.37 4.23
CA PHE A 101 -7.21 -7.17 5.40
C PHE A 101 -8.20 -8.33 5.51
N SER A 102 -7.86 -9.45 4.86
CA SER A 102 -8.70 -10.64 4.86
C SER A 102 -8.57 -11.35 6.20
N ALA A 103 -9.69 -11.48 6.91
CA ALA A 103 -9.78 -12.09 8.22
C ALA A 103 -11.23 -12.55 8.47
N THR A 104 -11.37 -13.69 9.14
CA THR A 104 -12.64 -14.25 9.58
C THR A 104 -12.95 -13.89 11.03
N ASP A 105 -11.92 -13.61 11.83
CA ASP A 105 -12.03 -13.17 13.22
C ASP A 105 -10.90 -12.23 13.66
N THR A 106 -10.98 -11.72 14.89
CA THR A 106 -10.02 -10.74 15.41
C THR A 106 -8.62 -11.32 15.62
N SER A 107 -8.47 -12.64 15.78
CA SER A 107 -7.16 -13.28 15.91
C SER A 107 -6.38 -13.26 14.59
N GLU A 108 -7.08 -13.29 13.46
CA GLU A 108 -6.49 -13.13 12.13
C GLU A 108 -6.27 -11.67 11.73
N LEU A 109 -7.12 -10.75 12.22
CA LEU A 109 -6.99 -9.31 11.92
C LEU A 109 -5.87 -8.62 12.71
N MET A 110 -5.74 -8.93 14.01
CA MET A 110 -4.79 -8.22 14.87
C MET A 110 -3.32 -8.30 14.41
N PRO A 111 -2.81 -9.43 13.89
CA PRO A 111 -1.48 -9.51 13.28
C PRO A 111 -1.28 -8.51 12.14
N GLN A 112 -2.28 -8.33 11.29
CA GLN A 112 -2.22 -7.43 10.13
C GLN A 112 -2.11 -5.97 10.58
N ILE A 113 -2.94 -5.58 11.55
CA ILE A 113 -2.91 -4.24 12.17
C ILE A 113 -1.58 -3.98 12.86
N ASN A 114 -1.12 -4.90 13.71
CA ASN A 114 0.10 -4.72 14.51
C ASN A 114 1.34 -4.57 13.63
N LYS A 115 1.47 -5.41 12.59
CA LYS A 115 2.59 -5.32 11.64
C LYS A 115 2.56 -4.00 10.88
N THR A 116 1.39 -3.57 10.43
CA THR A 116 1.21 -2.31 9.69
C THR A 116 1.58 -1.10 10.54
N ILE A 117 1.03 -0.98 11.76
CA ILE A 117 1.34 0.12 12.67
C ILE A 117 2.83 0.14 13.03
N GLN A 118 3.45 -1.01 13.32
CA GLN A 118 4.88 -1.06 13.61
C GLN A 118 5.72 -0.59 12.42
N TYR A 119 5.39 -1.04 11.21
CA TYR A 119 6.09 -0.67 10.00
C TYR A 119 5.95 0.83 9.71
N GLU A 120 4.74 1.36 9.85
CA GLU A 120 4.42 2.77 9.56
C GLU A 120 5.04 3.71 10.59
N LEU A 121 5.04 3.36 11.88
CA LEU A 121 5.76 4.08 12.93
C LEU A 121 7.29 3.90 12.88
N ASN A 122 7.78 2.97 12.07
CA ASN A 122 9.19 2.58 12.01
C ASN A 122 9.80 2.28 13.40
N ASN A 123 9.04 1.61 14.27
CA ASN A 123 9.41 1.38 15.67
C ASN A 123 9.89 -0.07 15.96
N MET A 124 10.31 -0.78 14.91
CA MET A 124 10.98 -2.07 15.03
C MET A 124 12.40 -1.92 15.60
N PRO A 125 12.98 -2.95 16.23
CA PRO A 125 14.31 -2.87 16.83
C PRO A 125 15.46 -2.64 15.84
N ASP A 126 15.34 -3.14 14.62
CA ASP A 126 16.34 -3.00 13.56
C ASP A 126 15.64 -2.64 12.25
N PRO A 127 15.63 -1.36 11.81
CA PRO A 127 15.01 -0.94 10.56
C PRO A 127 15.87 -1.31 9.32
N SER A 128 17.13 -1.74 9.48
CA SER A 128 18.03 -2.02 8.34
C SER A 128 17.53 -3.13 7.42
N TYR A 129 16.65 -4.00 7.92
CA TYR A 129 16.00 -5.04 7.11
C TYR A 129 15.21 -4.46 5.93
N GLN A 130 14.69 -3.23 6.06
CA GLN A 130 13.93 -2.56 5.01
C GLN A 130 14.77 -2.40 3.73
N TYR A 131 16.09 -2.23 3.86
CA TYR A 131 17.03 -2.08 2.74
C TYR A 131 17.61 -3.41 2.25
N LYS A 132 16.88 -4.52 2.47
CA LYS A 132 17.23 -5.86 1.98
C LYS A 132 16.10 -6.39 1.10
N ALA A 133 16.47 -7.01 -0.01
CA ALA A 133 15.53 -7.63 -0.93
C ALA A 133 15.82 -9.12 -1.15
N VAL A 134 14.78 -9.89 -1.43
CA VAL A 134 14.86 -11.24 -2.00
C VAL A 134 14.19 -11.21 -3.36
N LEU A 135 14.93 -11.52 -4.42
CA LEU A 135 14.45 -11.47 -5.79
C LEU A 135 14.65 -12.84 -6.43
N VAL A 136 13.57 -13.50 -6.85
CA VAL A 136 13.57 -14.92 -7.21
C VAL A 136 12.93 -15.14 -8.58
N ALA A 137 13.72 -15.66 -9.52
CA ALA A 137 13.22 -16.30 -10.73
C ALA A 137 13.00 -17.77 -10.38
N GLY A 138 11.75 -18.21 -10.43
CA GLY A 138 11.40 -19.61 -10.22
C GLY A 138 11.63 -20.47 -11.45
N HIS A 139 11.71 -21.78 -11.25
CA HIS A 139 11.95 -22.72 -12.34
C HIS A 139 10.71 -22.86 -13.25
N ASP A 140 10.94 -22.94 -14.56
CA ASP A 140 9.92 -23.23 -15.55
C ASP A 140 10.42 -24.32 -16.51
N TRP A 141 9.64 -25.40 -16.66
CA TRP A 141 10.00 -26.53 -17.51
C TRP A 141 9.94 -26.20 -19.01
N ALA A 142 9.26 -25.11 -19.40
CA ALA A 142 9.17 -24.64 -20.78
C ALA A 142 10.26 -23.60 -21.14
N GLY A 143 11.15 -23.25 -20.19
CA GLY A 143 12.29 -22.37 -20.41
C GLY A 143 12.00 -20.87 -20.31
N HIS A 144 10.81 -20.47 -19.84
CA HIS A 144 10.49 -19.05 -19.59
C HIS A 144 11.33 -18.48 -18.44
N ASP A 145 11.78 -19.32 -17.52
CA ASP A 145 12.64 -18.95 -16.41
C ASP A 145 13.95 -18.29 -16.84
N LEU A 146 14.55 -18.74 -17.94
CA LEU A 146 15.83 -18.20 -18.44
C LEU A 146 15.69 -16.80 -19.07
N THR A 147 14.50 -16.40 -19.51
CA THR A 147 14.27 -15.16 -20.25
C THR A 147 13.29 -14.22 -19.56
N PHE A 148 12.08 -14.69 -19.24
CA PHE A 148 11.06 -13.92 -18.54
C PHE A 148 11.44 -13.77 -17.07
N GLY A 149 11.59 -14.89 -16.35
CA GLY A 149 11.90 -14.88 -14.92
C GLY A 149 13.22 -14.18 -14.62
N ASN A 150 14.31 -14.66 -15.23
CA ASN A 150 15.62 -14.03 -15.11
C ASN A 150 15.64 -12.59 -15.62
N GLY A 151 14.92 -12.27 -16.70
CA GLY A 151 14.87 -10.92 -17.25
C GLY A 151 14.23 -9.93 -16.31
N GLN A 152 13.10 -10.29 -15.72
CA GLN A 152 12.42 -9.48 -14.71
C GLN A 152 13.30 -9.25 -13.48
N ILE A 153 13.91 -10.32 -12.95
CA ILE A 153 14.76 -10.23 -11.75
C ILE A 153 16.08 -9.50 -12.02
N ASN A 154 16.70 -9.68 -13.19
CA ASN A 154 17.87 -8.91 -13.58
C ASN A 154 17.52 -7.43 -13.71
N TYR A 155 16.41 -7.07 -14.35
CA TYR A 155 15.98 -5.69 -14.46
C TYR A 155 15.78 -5.02 -13.09
N ALA A 156 15.01 -5.67 -12.21
CA ALA A 156 14.79 -5.20 -10.85
C ALA A 156 16.13 -4.98 -10.11
N ASN A 157 17.02 -5.97 -10.16
CA ASN A 157 18.32 -5.89 -9.50
C ASN A 157 19.24 -4.81 -10.11
N ASP A 158 19.39 -4.78 -11.42
CA ASP A 158 20.42 -4.00 -12.10
C ASP A 158 20.12 -2.50 -12.05
N TYR A 159 18.83 -2.13 -12.07
CA TYR A 159 18.41 -0.73 -12.01
C TYR A 159 18.08 -0.25 -10.59
N TYR A 160 17.52 -1.12 -9.73
CA TYR A 160 16.82 -0.66 -8.52
C TYR A 160 17.26 -1.34 -7.21
N PHE A 161 17.27 -2.66 -7.17
CA PHE A 161 17.62 -3.43 -5.98
C PHE A 161 19.10 -3.79 -6.00
N ASN A 162 19.97 -2.80 -5.77
CA ASN A 162 21.42 -3.02 -5.72
C ASN A 162 22.13 -2.03 -4.78
N SER A 163 23.42 -2.27 -4.58
CA SER A 163 24.25 -1.49 -3.67
C SER A 163 24.39 -0.02 -4.07
N SER A 164 24.24 0.34 -5.36
CA SER A 164 24.24 1.75 -5.78
C SER A 164 23.01 2.52 -5.29
N LYS A 165 21.93 1.80 -4.97
CA LYS A 165 20.71 2.32 -4.34
C LYS A 165 20.66 2.07 -2.83
N GLY A 166 21.77 1.63 -2.23
CA GLY A 166 21.84 1.31 -0.80
C GLY A 166 21.10 0.02 -0.40
N ILE A 167 20.69 -0.81 -1.37
CA ILE A 167 19.91 -2.03 -1.11
C ILE A 167 20.77 -3.27 -1.25
N THR A 168 20.68 -4.17 -0.26
CA THR A 168 21.28 -5.51 -0.33
C THR A 168 20.31 -6.46 -1.02
N SER A 169 20.67 -6.96 -2.21
CA SER A 169 19.83 -7.86 -2.99
C SER A 169 20.30 -9.31 -2.89
N ASN A 170 19.40 -10.17 -2.40
CA ASN A 170 19.55 -11.62 -2.45
C ASN A 170 18.87 -12.13 -3.73
N LYS A 171 19.65 -12.21 -4.80
CA LYS A 171 19.18 -12.58 -6.13
C LYS A 171 19.31 -14.08 -6.39
N TYR A 172 18.22 -14.71 -6.87
CA TYR A 172 18.15 -16.11 -7.25
C TYR A 172 17.69 -16.20 -8.71
N LEU A 173 18.56 -16.72 -9.58
CA LEU A 173 18.32 -16.84 -11.03
C LEU A 173 18.33 -18.31 -11.44
N GLN A 174 17.64 -18.62 -12.53
CA GLN A 174 17.66 -19.95 -13.13
C GLN A 174 18.77 -20.09 -14.20
N PRO A 175 19.28 -21.31 -14.43
CA PRO A 175 18.98 -22.52 -13.67
C PRO A 175 19.61 -22.49 -12.28
N GLU A 176 18.90 -23.00 -11.27
CA GLU A 176 19.46 -23.18 -9.93
C GLU A 176 20.76 -24.02 -10.02
N PRO A 177 21.91 -23.51 -9.51
CA PRO A 177 23.13 -24.28 -9.49
C PRO A 177 22.98 -25.53 -8.61
N SER A 178 23.55 -26.65 -9.07
CA SER A 178 23.51 -27.91 -8.31
C SER A 178 24.01 -27.71 -6.87
N GLY A 179 23.16 -28.05 -5.90
CA GLY A 179 23.46 -27.95 -4.47
C GLY A 179 23.32 -26.56 -3.87
N ALA A 180 22.81 -25.57 -4.62
CA ALA A 180 22.61 -24.21 -4.11
C ALA A 180 21.52 -24.13 -3.03
N ASN A 181 20.50 -25.00 -3.10
CA ASN A 181 19.43 -25.09 -2.11
C ASN A 181 18.67 -23.77 -1.94
N TYR A 182 18.18 -23.24 -3.06
CA TYR A 182 17.53 -21.93 -3.12
C TYR A 182 16.36 -21.83 -2.13
N SER A 183 15.51 -22.84 -2.03
CA SER A 183 14.35 -22.85 -1.11
C SER A 183 14.77 -22.55 0.34
N ALA A 184 15.80 -23.22 0.86
CA ALA A 184 16.28 -22.99 2.22
C ALA A 184 16.93 -21.61 2.40
N ASN A 185 17.69 -21.16 1.39
CA ASN A 185 18.34 -19.86 1.44
C ASN A 185 17.33 -18.70 1.39
N ILE A 186 16.27 -18.84 0.59
CA ILE A 186 15.16 -17.89 0.51
C ILE A 186 14.50 -17.77 1.90
N ILE A 187 14.12 -18.89 2.52
CA ILE A 187 13.52 -18.89 3.86
C ILE A 187 14.47 -18.27 4.90
N SER A 188 15.77 -18.59 4.82
CA SER A 188 16.79 -18.00 5.68
C SER A 188 16.87 -16.47 5.54
N ASN A 189 16.84 -15.96 4.30
CA ASN A 189 16.86 -14.53 4.03
C ASN A 189 15.57 -13.82 4.45
N ILE A 190 14.41 -14.44 4.25
CA ILE A 190 13.15 -13.93 4.81
C ILE A 190 13.23 -13.86 6.35
N ASN A 191 13.73 -14.91 7.01
CA ASN A 191 13.95 -14.93 8.47
C ASN A 191 14.94 -13.85 8.94
N ALA A 192 15.98 -13.57 8.15
CA ALA A 192 16.92 -12.48 8.41
C ALA A 192 16.23 -11.10 8.32
N GLY A 193 15.14 -11.00 7.55
CA GLY A 193 14.32 -9.81 7.37
C GLY A 193 14.64 -9.13 6.04
N VAL A 194 13.59 -8.84 5.27
CA VAL A 194 13.64 -8.09 4.01
C VAL A 194 12.53 -7.05 3.96
N GLY A 195 12.80 -5.90 3.35
CA GLY A 195 11.79 -4.90 3.05
C GLY A 195 10.97 -5.26 1.81
N PHE A 196 11.58 -5.99 0.88
CA PHE A 196 10.94 -6.45 -0.35
C PHE A 196 11.25 -7.91 -0.64
N ALA A 197 10.25 -8.68 -1.04
CA ALA A 197 10.46 -9.98 -1.64
C ALA A 197 9.66 -10.07 -2.93
N ASN A 198 10.26 -10.55 -4.01
CA ASN A 198 9.56 -10.78 -5.26
C ASN A 198 9.91 -12.13 -5.87
N TYR A 199 8.87 -12.85 -6.27
CA TYR A 199 8.94 -14.13 -6.93
C TYR A 199 8.18 -14.04 -8.26
N THR A 200 8.79 -14.56 -9.33
CA THR A 200 8.17 -14.71 -10.66
C THR A 200 8.37 -16.13 -11.16
N ALA A 201 7.27 -16.85 -11.40
CA ALA A 201 7.13 -18.19 -12.02
C ALA A 201 5.84 -18.89 -11.53
N HIS A 202 5.92 -20.16 -11.14
CA HIS A 202 4.77 -20.99 -10.78
C HIS A 202 4.38 -20.84 -9.31
N CYS A 203 3.09 -20.61 -9.07
CA CYS A 203 2.51 -20.64 -7.74
C CYS A 203 1.22 -21.47 -7.75
N SER A 204 0.77 -21.76 -6.53
CA SER A 204 -0.57 -22.23 -6.23
C SER A 204 -1.08 -21.41 -5.04
N PRO A 205 -2.34 -21.62 -4.58
CA PRO A 205 -2.78 -21.02 -3.32
C PRO A 205 -1.87 -21.36 -2.13
N ASN A 206 -1.10 -22.45 -2.21
CA ASN A 206 -0.16 -22.87 -1.18
C ASN A 206 1.17 -22.09 -1.17
N GLY A 207 1.48 -21.30 -2.20
CA GLY A 207 2.71 -20.48 -2.30
C GLY A 207 3.57 -20.76 -3.53
N TRP A 208 4.84 -20.35 -3.45
CA TRP A 208 5.84 -20.45 -4.52
C TRP A 208 6.22 -21.92 -4.75
N ALA A 209 6.23 -22.36 -6.00
CA ALA A 209 6.39 -23.77 -6.33
C ALA A 209 7.87 -24.21 -6.28
N ASP A 210 8.71 -23.57 -7.10
CA ASP A 210 10.13 -23.91 -7.24
C ASP A 210 10.93 -22.64 -7.55
N PRO A 211 11.88 -22.21 -6.70
CA PRO A 211 12.16 -22.74 -5.36
C PRO A 211 10.93 -22.66 -4.43
N SER A 212 10.75 -23.68 -3.59
CA SER A 212 9.54 -23.83 -2.79
C SER A 212 9.53 -22.91 -1.57
N PHE A 213 8.45 -22.15 -1.42
CA PHE A 213 8.15 -21.37 -0.22
C PHE A 213 6.63 -21.32 -0.02
N THR A 214 6.14 -21.96 1.04
CA THR A 214 4.72 -22.30 1.19
C THR A 214 4.12 -21.76 2.49
N VAL A 215 2.80 -21.85 2.64
CA VAL A 215 2.09 -21.53 3.90
C VAL A 215 2.65 -22.29 5.11
N SER A 216 3.09 -23.54 4.90
CA SER A 216 3.73 -24.33 5.97
C SER A 216 5.05 -23.72 6.43
N ASN A 217 5.80 -23.08 5.53
CA ASN A 217 7.03 -22.38 5.88
C ASN A 217 6.71 -21.07 6.61
N ILE A 218 5.67 -20.34 6.19
CA ILE A 218 5.18 -19.12 6.87
C ILE A 218 4.92 -19.39 8.35
N ALA A 219 4.23 -20.49 8.66
CA ALA A 219 3.95 -20.91 10.03
C ALA A 219 5.21 -21.10 10.90
N SER A 220 6.39 -21.31 10.28
CA SER A 220 7.67 -21.52 10.96
C SER A 220 8.65 -20.33 10.89
N LEU A 221 8.27 -19.23 10.24
CA LEU A 221 9.14 -18.07 10.10
C LEU A 221 9.49 -17.42 11.44
N THR A 222 10.68 -16.84 11.49
CA THR A 222 11.28 -16.17 12.66
C THR A 222 11.62 -14.71 12.40
N ASN A 223 11.04 -14.11 11.35
CA ASN A 223 11.24 -12.70 10.98
C ASN A 223 10.43 -11.71 11.86
N THR A 224 10.42 -11.96 13.16
CA THR A 224 9.72 -11.08 14.11
C THR A 224 10.28 -9.67 14.05
N ASN A 225 9.37 -8.69 14.03
CA ASN A 225 9.60 -7.26 13.81
C ASN A 225 10.25 -6.87 12.47
N LYS A 226 10.23 -7.75 11.46
CA LYS A 226 10.91 -7.55 10.18
C LYS A 226 10.00 -7.92 9.01
N TYR A 227 8.95 -7.12 8.83
CA TYR A 227 7.84 -7.38 7.92
C TYR A 227 7.95 -6.51 6.67
N GLY A 228 8.25 -7.11 5.53
CA GLY A 228 8.33 -6.43 4.23
C GLY A 228 7.06 -6.58 3.40
N LEU A 229 7.07 -5.93 2.24
CA LEU A 229 6.12 -6.17 1.15
C LEU A 229 6.61 -7.36 0.32
N TRP A 230 5.73 -8.32 0.05
CA TRP A 230 6.01 -9.44 -0.82
C TRP A 230 5.15 -9.36 -2.09
N VAL A 231 5.71 -9.75 -3.24
CA VAL A 231 5.05 -9.70 -4.54
C VAL A 231 5.24 -11.05 -5.24
N GLY A 232 4.14 -11.73 -5.55
CA GLY A 232 4.14 -12.91 -6.40
C GLY A 232 3.58 -12.60 -7.78
N ASN A 233 4.47 -12.50 -8.78
CA ASN A 233 4.10 -12.55 -10.19
C ASN A 233 3.94 -14.01 -10.61
N CYS A 234 2.85 -14.60 -10.11
CA CYS A 234 2.60 -16.02 -10.23
C CYS A 234 1.12 -16.36 -9.97
N CYS A 235 0.71 -17.54 -10.42
CA CYS A 235 -0.67 -17.99 -10.35
C CYS A 235 -1.22 -18.15 -8.92
N LEU A 236 -2.44 -17.68 -8.67
CA LEU A 236 -3.31 -18.10 -7.56
C LEU A 236 -2.79 -17.81 -6.14
N SER A 237 -1.71 -17.06 -5.97
CA SER A 237 -1.12 -16.80 -4.66
C SER A 237 -2.01 -15.93 -3.75
N ASN A 238 -2.96 -15.22 -4.35
CA ASN A 238 -4.06 -14.49 -3.70
C ASN A 238 -5.42 -15.09 -4.07
N LYS A 239 -5.54 -16.40 -4.26
CA LYS A 239 -6.83 -17.06 -4.48
C LYS A 239 -7.66 -17.10 -3.17
N PHE A 240 -8.16 -15.95 -2.72
CA PHE A 240 -8.84 -15.76 -1.42
C PHE A 240 -10.29 -16.28 -1.38
N ASP A 241 -10.70 -17.07 -2.38
CA ASP A 241 -11.93 -17.89 -2.36
C ASP A 241 -11.63 -19.38 -2.06
N VAL A 242 -10.58 -19.63 -1.26
CA VAL A 242 -10.26 -20.93 -0.63
C VAL A 242 -10.10 -20.72 0.88
N ASP A 243 -9.92 -21.79 1.65
CA ASP A 243 -9.85 -21.71 3.13
C ASP A 243 -8.78 -20.72 3.64
N GLU A 244 -7.59 -20.75 3.06
CA GLU A 244 -6.51 -19.78 3.29
C GLU A 244 -5.54 -19.84 2.10
N CYS A 245 -5.29 -18.72 1.43
CA CYS A 245 -4.25 -18.63 0.39
C CYS A 245 -2.93 -18.05 0.93
N PHE A 246 -1.87 -18.12 0.13
CA PHE A 246 -0.52 -17.71 0.54
C PHE A 246 -0.44 -16.25 1.02
N GLY A 247 -1.09 -15.32 0.31
CA GLY A 247 -1.13 -13.92 0.73
C GLY A 247 -1.84 -13.72 2.07
N GLU A 248 -2.93 -14.45 2.30
CA GLU A 248 -3.65 -14.42 3.59
C GLU A 248 -2.78 -14.99 4.71
N ALA A 249 -2.18 -16.17 4.52
CA ALA A 249 -1.28 -16.78 5.49
C ALA A 249 -0.12 -15.83 5.85
N ALA A 250 0.46 -15.13 4.86
CA ALA A 250 1.56 -14.19 5.07
C ALA A 250 1.15 -13.01 5.96
N LEU A 251 -0.09 -12.55 5.85
CA LEU A 251 -0.62 -11.42 6.61
C LEU A 251 -1.18 -11.83 7.98
N ARG A 252 -1.93 -12.93 8.04
CA ARG A 252 -2.57 -13.47 9.26
C ARG A 252 -1.56 -14.04 10.25
N ALA A 253 -0.37 -14.46 9.81
CA ALA A 253 0.63 -15.04 10.71
C ALA A 253 1.13 -14.05 11.78
N GLU A 254 0.90 -14.40 13.05
CA GLU A 254 1.32 -13.57 14.18
C GLU A 254 2.85 -13.54 14.34
N ASN A 255 3.37 -12.33 14.54
CA ASN A 255 4.80 -12.05 14.77
C ASN A 255 5.73 -12.52 13.64
N ARG A 256 5.22 -12.80 12.44
CA ARG A 256 5.99 -13.27 11.27
C ARG A 256 5.28 -12.92 9.96
N GLY A 257 5.88 -13.30 8.84
CA GLY A 257 5.29 -13.09 7.52
C GLY A 257 5.50 -11.68 6.99
N ALA A 258 4.52 -11.14 6.28
CA ALA A 258 4.61 -9.87 5.54
C ALA A 258 3.72 -8.79 6.13
N VAL A 259 4.00 -7.52 5.79
CA VAL A 259 3.09 -6.40 6.05
C VAL A 259 2.10 -6.19 4.90
N GLY A 260 2.41 -6.73 3.72
CA GLY A 260 1.56 -6.73 2.55
C GLY A 260 1.97 -7.82 1.56
N TYR A 261 1.01 -8.29 0.76
CA TYR A 261 1.23 -9.27 -0.30
C TYR A 261 0.44 -8.90 -1.56
N ILE A 262 1.16 -8.71 -2.67
CA ILE A 262 0.57 -8.49 -4.00
C ILE A 262 0.66 -9.78 -4.80
N GLY A 263 -0.44 -10.20 -5.42
CA GLY A 263 -0.49 -11.41 -6.23
C GLY A 263 -1.85 -11.65 -6.89
N GLY A 264 -1.92 -12.69 -7.73
CA GLY A 264 -3.10 -13.03 -8.51
C GLY A 264 -4.13 -13.88 -7.76
N SER A 265 -5.42 -13.53 -7.87
CA SER A 265 -6.55 -14.38 -7.45
C SER A 265 -6.82 -15.53 -8.41
N ASN A 266 -6.25 -15.47 -9.62
CA ASN A 266 -6.29 -16.50 -10.64
C ASN A 266 -4.90 -16.73 -11.27
N SER A 267 -4.83 -17.53 -12.34
CA SER A 267 -3.62 -17.70 -13.15
C SER A 267 -3.11 -16.37 -13.69
N THR A 268 -1.82 -16.13 -13.54
CA THR A 268 -1.08 -15.06 -14.22
C THR A 268 -0.35 -15.62 -15.45
N TYR A 269 0.19 -14.75 -16.29
CA TYR A 269 0.77 -15.11 -17.58
C TYR A 269 2.14 -14.46 -17.77
N TRP A 270 3.05 -15.18 -18.42
CA TRP A 270 4.45 -14.79 -18.53
C TRP A 270 4.68 -13.42 -19.18
N ASP A 271 4.05 -13.16 -20.33
CA ASP A 271 4.19 -11.87 -21.03
C ASP A 271 3.67 -10.71 -20.18
N GLU A 272 2.45 -10.82 -19.68
CA GLU A 272 1.84 -9.76 -18.89
C GLU A 272 2.53 -9.56 -17.54
N ASP A 273 2.95 -10.60 -16.82
CA ASP A 273 3.73 -10.46 -15.58
C ASP A 273 5.12 -9.87 -15.83
N TYR A 274 5.75 -10.19 -16.96
CA TYR A 274 7.00 -9.57 -17.35
C TYR A 274 6.81 -8.07 -17.57
N TRP A 275 5.81 -7.65 -18.34
CA TRP A 275 5.50 -6.23 -18.55
C TRP A 275 5.05 -5.53 -17.27
N TRP A 276 4.29 -6.21 -16.42
CA TRP A 276 3.90 -5.71 -15.10
C TRP A 276 5.13 -5.32 -14.28
N GLY A 277 6.17 -6.16 -14.32
CA GLY A 277 7.47 -5.90 -13.70
C GLY A 277 8.26 -4.78 -14.37
N VAL A 278 8.58 -4.93 -15.66
CA VAL A 278 9.64 -4.15 -16.35
C VAL A 278 9.15 -3.14 -17.38
N GLY A 279 7.83 -3.02 -17.56
CA GLY A 279 7.18 -2.18 -18.56
C GLY A 279 6.97 -2.89 -19.91
N PHE A 280 6.07 -2.38 -20.75
CA PHE A 280 5.75 -2.98 -22.04
C PHE A 280 6.92 -2.88 -23.03
N LYS A 281 7.62 -4.00 -23.25
CA LYS A 281 8.76 -4.07 -24.17
C LYS A 281 9.05 -5.50 -24.64
N THR A 282 10.04 -5.62 -25.52
CA THR A 282 10.49 -6.93 -26.01
C THR A 282 11.04 -7.76 -24.86
N VAL A 283 10.56 -9.00 -24.73
CA VAL A 283 11.03 -9.92 -23.69
C VAL A 283 12.47 -10.35 -23.98
N THR A 284 13.35 -10.08 -23.02
CA THR A 284 14.75 -10.52 -23.04
C THR A 284 15.24 -10.82 -21.62
N ALA A 285 16.35 -11.54 -21.48
CA ALA A 285 16.96 -11.80 -20.16
C ALA A 285 17.63 -10.55 -19.53
N HIS A 286 17.75 -9.46 -20.29
CA HIS A 286 18.37 -8.20 -19.87
C HIS A 286 17.64 -7.02 -20.55
N PRO A 287 16.37 -6.76 -20.18
CA PRO A 287 15.65 -5.62 -20.74
C PRO A 287 16.31 -4.31 -20.30
N VAL A 288 16.09 -3.26 -21.07
CA VAL A 288 16.62 -1.92 -20.80
C VAL A 288 15.50 -0.99 -20.32
N PHE A 289 15.88 0.00 -19.51
CA PHE A 289 14.96 1.06 -19.11
C PHE A 289 14.46 1.82 -20.34
N GLU A 290 13.15 2.05 -20.39
CA GLU A 290 12.49 2.79 -21.46
C GLU A 290 11.51 3.78 -20.85
N LYS A 291 11.81 5.08 -20.98
CA LYS A 291 11.09 6.17 -20.29
C LYS A 291 9.57 6.23 -20.55
N ASN A 292 9.10 5.66 -21.66
CA ASN A 292 7.70 5.70 -22.06
C ASN A 292 6.97 4.38 -21.72
N HIS A 293 7.69 3.36 -21.27
CA HIS A 293 7.17 2.02 -21.02
C HIS A 293 7.62 1.59 -19.63
N LEU A 294 6.97 2.19 -18.63
CA LEU A 294 7.30 2.04 -17.22
C LEU A 294 6.60 0.81 -16.62
N GLY A 295 7.37 -0.06 -15.99
CA GLY A 295 6.86 -1.14 -15.14
C GLY A 295 6.72 -0.74 -13.68
N VAL A 296 6.31 -1.68 -12.84
CA VAL A 296 6.16 -1.44 -11.39
C VAL A 296 7.47 -1.02 -10.73
N TYR A 297 8.63 -1.57 -11.15
CA TYR A 297 9.90 -1.22 -10.51
C TYR A 297 10.30 0.21 -10.81
N ASP A 298 10.06 0.65 -12.05
CA ASP A 298 10.33 2.01 -12.51
C ASP A 298 9.49 3.00 -11.70
N ARG A 299 8.18 2.74 -11.57
CA ARG A 299 7.26 3.60 -10.82
C ARG A 299 7.50 3.60 -9.32
N LEU A 300 7.88 2.45 -8.76
CA LEU A 300 8.24 2.31 -7.35
C LEU A 300 9.46 3.17 -7.03
N PHE A 301 10.53 3.04 -7.80
CA PHE A 301 11.81 3.69 -7.50
C PHE A 301 11.92 5.11 -8.04
N HIS A 302 11.30 5.38 -9.19
CA HIS A 302 11.22 6.68 -9.84
C HIS A 302 12.56 7.45 -9.90
N THR A 303 13.67 6.74 -10.12
CA THR A 303 15.03 7.30 -10.03
C THR A 303 15.63 7.73 -11.38
N TYR A 304 14.84 7.76 -12.45
CA TYR A 304 15.30 8.11 -13.80
C TYR A 304 14.58 9.37 -14.31
N THR A 305 13.67 9.22 -15.27
CA THR A 305 12.97 10.31 -15.94
C THR A 305 11.47 10.32 -15.66
N GLU A 306 11.03 9.50 -14.71
CA GLU A 306 9.65 9.41 -14.26
C GLU A 306 9.22 10.74 -13.63
N THR A 307 8.09 11.27 -14.09
CA THR A 307 7.47 12.45 -13.47
C THR A 307 6.72 12.03 -12.21
N SER A 308 6.41 12.93 -11.27
CA SER A 308 5.68 12.53 -10.06
C SER A 308 4.30 11.92 -10.27
N SER A 309 3.65 12.18 -11.40
CA SER A 309 2.43 11.45 -11.76
C SER A 309 2.66 9.95 -11.97
N ASP A 310 3.92 9.55 -12.13
CA ASP A 310 4.36 8.16 -12.28
C ASP A 310 5.00 7.59 -11.01
N TRP A 311 5.03 8.33 -9.89
CA TRP A 311 5.64 7.88 -8.62
C TRP A 311 4.66 7.12 -7.75
N TYR A 312 4.91 5.82 -7.60
CA TYR A 312 3.96 4.88 -7.01
C TYR A 312 4.60 4.36 -5.71
N SER A 313 4.39 5.09 -4.61
CA SER A 313 5.09 4.87 -3.33
C SER A 313 4.31 4.02 -2.33
N THR A 314 2.99 3.94 -2.47
CA THR A 314 2.11 3.13 -1.60
C THR A 314 1.83 1.76 -2.18
N GLN A 315 1.53 0.78 -1.32
CA GLN A 315 1.24 -0.59 -1.76
C GLN A 315 0.06 -0.66 -2.74
N GLY A 316 -0.97 0.16 -2.56
CA GLY A 316 -2.11 0.22 -3.48
C GLY A 316 -1.73 0.78 -4.84
N GLN A 317 -0.86 1.79 -4.88
CA GLN A 317 -0.34 2.34 -6.13
C GLN A 317 0.43 1.28 -6.92
N LEU A 318 1.28 0.46 -6.30
CA LEU A 318 2.12 -0.52 -7.01
C LEU A 318 1.32 -1.45 -7.93
N ILE A 319 0.14 -1.89 -7.49
CA ILE A 319 -0.75 -2.71 -8.32
C ILE A 319 -1.17 -1.97 -9.57
N VAL A 320 -1.65 -0.74 -9.41
CA VAL A 320 -2.02 0.14 -10.53
C VAL A 320 -0.82 0.32 -11.46
N GLY A 321 0.39 0.47 -10.92
CA GLY A 321 1.60 0.72 -11.72
C GLY A 321 1.95 -0.42 -12.65
N GLY A 322 1.93 -1.64 -12.14
CA GLY A 322 2.16 -2.82 -12.99
C GLY A 322 0.97 -3.10 -13.92
N ASN A 323 -0.27 -2.91 -13.47
CA ASN A 323 -1.44 -3.11 -14.31
C ASN A 323 -1.51 -2.10 -15.46
N LEU A 324 -1.05 -0.86 -15.26
CA LEU A 324 -0.92 0.13 -16.33
C LEU A 324 0.07 -0.31 -17.42
N ALA A 325 1.15 -1.03 -17.06
CA ALA A 325 2.06 -1.59 -18.06
C ALA A 325 1.39 -2.68 -18.91
N VAL A 326 0.50 -3.48 -18.30
CA VAL A 326 -0.31 -4.46 -19.03
C VAL A 326 -1.41 -3.77 -19.84
N GLU A 327 -2.02 -2.71 -19.32
CA GLU A 327 -3.00 -1.87 -20.02
C GLU A 327 -2.41 -1.22 -21.26
N GLU A 328 -1.16 -0.74 -21.18
CA GLU A 328 -0.43 -0.17 -22.31
C GLU A 328 -0.13 -1.22 -23.40
N SER A 329 0.03 -2.48 -22.99
CA SER A 329 0.49 -3.56 -23.88
C SER A 329 -0.51 -3.95 -24.99
N THR A 330 -0.07 -4.86 -25.85
CA THR A 330 -0.92 -5.51 -26.86
C THR A 330 -1.72 -6.70 -26.32
N SER A 331 -1.72 -6.95 -25.01
CA SER A 331 -2.42 -8.07 -24.40
C SER A 331 -3.93 -8.03 -24.65
N GLY A 332 -4.53 -9.21 -24.83
CA GLY A 332 -5.99 -9.40 -24.76
C GLY A 332 -6.53 -9.59 -23.34
N ARG A 333 -5.67 -9.53 -22.31
CA ARG A 333 -5.97 -9.81 -20.89
C ARG A 333 -5.93 -8.56 -20.00
N LYS A 334 -6.16 -7.38 -20.57
CA LYS A 334 -6.09 -6.11 -19.84
C LYS A 334 -7.04 -6.04 -18.65
N LEU A 335 -8.35 -6.12 -18.91
CA LEU A 335 -9.38 -6.22 -17.86
C LEU A 335 -9.08 -7.39 -16.90
N TYR A 336 -8.69 -8.55 -17.43
CA TYR A 336 -8.37 -9.70 -16.59
C TYR A 336 -7.27 -9.39 -15.56
N TYR A 337 -6.21 -8.65 -15.92
CA TYR A 337 -5.15 -8.25 -14.98
C TYR A 337 -5.64 -7.26 -13.92
N TRP A 338 -6.51 -6.33 -14.29
CA TRP A 338 -7.20 -5.47 -13.32
C TRP A 338 -8.09 -6.25 -12.36
N GLU A 339 -8.72 -7.34 -12.83
CA GLU A 339 -9.55 -8.19 -11.99
C GLU A 339 -8.73 -9.08 -11.04
N ILE A 340 -7.59 -9.63 -11.48
CA ILE A 340 -6.93 -10.71 -10.72
C ILE A 340 -5.85 -10.23 -9.76
N TYR A 341 -5.16 -9.13 -10.01
CA TYR A 341 -4.11 -8.66 -9.10
C TYR A 341 -4.73 -7.94 -7.90
N HIS A 342 -4.47 -8.47 -6.70
CA HIS A 342 -4.99 -7.92 -5.45
C HIS A 342 -3.87 -7.61 -4.47
N LEU A 343 -4.12 -6.62 -3.62
CA LEU A 343 -3.33 -6.34 -2.43
C LEU A 343 -4.03 -6.97 -1.23
N MET A 344 -3.40 -7.99 -0.64
CA MET A 344 -3.65 -8.34 0.75
C MET A 344 -2.79 -7.41 1.59
N GLY A 345 -3.40 -6.42 2.25
CA GLY A 345 -2.69 -5.38 2.98
C GLY A 345 -3.36 -4.01 2.94
N ASP A 346 -2.70 -3.05 3.58
CA ASP A 346 -3.13 -1.66 3.64
C ASP A 346 -2.68 -0.91 2.37
N PRO A 347 -3.61 -0.44 1.52
CA PRO A 347 -3.28 0.24 0.27
C PRO A 347 -2.59 1.59 0.47
N SER A 348 -2.76 2.22 1.64
CA SER A 348 -2.15 3.52 1.97
C SER A 348 -0.72 3.41 2.51
N LEU A 349 -0.24 2.20 2.80
CA LEU A 349 1.05 2.01 3.42
C LEU A 349 2.18 2.33 2.43
N ASN A 350 3.01 3.32 2.77
CA ASN A 350 4.20 3.69 1.98
C ASN A 350 5.31 2.64 2.09
N ILE A 351 6.03 2.42 0.99
CA ILE A 351 7.15 1.48 0.92
C ILE A 351 8.46 2.21 1.26
N ARG A 352 9.11 1.79 2.34
CA ARG A 352 10.16 2.58 3.02
C ARG A 352 11.56 2.58 2.37
N PHE A 353 11.88 1.63 1.49
CA PHE A 353 13.23 1.50 0.91
C PHE A 353 13.37 2.15 -0.47
N VAL A 354 12.33 2.83 -0.94
CA VAL A 354 12.36 3.61 -2.18
C VAL A 354 13.36 4.76 -2.01
N PRO A 355 14.34 4.93 -2.93
CA PRO A 355 15.30 6.02 -2.86
C PRO A 355 14.57 7.34 -2.79
N GLU A 356 14.75 7.97 -1.66
CA GLU A 356 14.29 9.28 -1.32
C GLU A 356 14.84 10.30 -2.35
N VAL A 357 13.98 11.01 -3.09
CA VAL A 357 14.45 12.06 -4.01
C VAL A 357 15.11 13.16 -3.20
N ASP A 358 16.45 13.26 -3.24
CA ASP A 358 17.18 14.27 -2.48
C ASP A 358 16.67 15.67 -2.81
N CYS A 359 16.06 16.31 -1.81
CA CYS A 359 15.37 17.56 -1.97
C CYS A 359 15.48 18.42 -0.71
N GLN A 360 15.12 19.69 -0.86
CA GLN A 360 15.18 20.65 0.22
C GLN A 360 14.11 20.32 1.29
N ASP A 361 14.45 20.51 2.57
CA ASP A 361 13.49 20.40 3.67
C ASP A 361 12.33 21.36 3.48
N ASN A 362 12.65 22.58 3.07
CA ASN A 362 11.68 23.64 2.91
C ASN A 362 11.84 24.26 1.52
N VAL A 363 10.79 24.22 0.71
CA VAL A 363 10.75 24.85 -0.61
C VAL A 363 9.90 26.11 -0.54
N ALA A 364 10.42 27.22 -1.07
CA ALA A 364 9.68 28.46 -1.23
C ALA A 364 9.52 28.78 -2.72
N VAL A 365 8.29 28.79 -3.22
CA VAL A 365 7.96 29.11 -4.61
C VAL A 365 7.39 30.52 -4.68
N SER A 366 8.22 31.47 -5.10
CA SER A 366 7.84 32.90 -5.20
C SER A 366 7.80 33.42 -6.64
N ASN A 367 8.33 32.66 -7.61
CA ASN A 367 8.34 33.03 -9.01
C ASN A 367 7.00 32.70 -9.67
N ASN A 368 6.48 33.61 -10.50
CA ASN A 368 5.31 33.35 -11.31
C ASN A 368 5.58 32.24 -12.34
N ILE A 369 4.64 31.32 -12.48
CA ILE A 369 4.71 30.14 -13.35
C ILE A 369 3.69 30.33 -14.49
N SER A 370 4.10 30.10 -15.74
CA SER A 370 3.20 30.20 -16.87
C SER A 370 3.64 29.35 -18.06
N ASN A 371 2.69 28.66 -18.69
CA ASN A 371 2.88 27.85 -19.90
C ASN A 371 3.98 26.78 -19.76
N THR A 372 3.99 26.05 -18.64
CA THR A 372 5.02 25.05 -18.33
C THR A 372 4.45 23.84 -17.58
N THR A 373 5.23 22.77 -17.54
CA THR A 373 4.99 21.62 -16.67
C THR A 373 6.10 21.58 -15.63
N ASP A 374 5.81 22.03 -14.40
CA ASP A 374 6.80 22.20 -13.34
C ASP A 374 6.40 21.39 -12.09
N GLU A 375 7.41 20.91 -11.38
CA GLU A 375 7.26 20.19 -10.12
C GLU A 375 8.16 20.78 -9.04
N TYR A 376 7.59 21.00 -7.86
CA TYR A 376 8.29 21.47 -6.67
C TYR A 376 7.97 20.55 -5.49
N LEU A 377 8.99 19.86 -4.99
CA LEU A 377 8.84 18.91 -3.89
C LEU A 377 9.73 19.30 -2.71
N ALA A 378 9.21 19.16 -1.49
CA ALA A 378 9.93 19.36 -0.24
C ALA A 378 9.85 18.13 0.68
N SER A 379 10.87 17.90 1.51
CA SER A 379 10.86 16.83 2.52
C SER A 379 10.24 17.22 3.85
N SER A 380 9.86 18.49 4.03
CA SER A 380 9.08 18.92 5.18
C SER A 380 7.97 19.89 4.75
N SER A 381 8.31 21.09 4.29
CA SER A 381 7.30 22.11 3.99
C SER A 381 7.50 22.80 2.65
N LEU A 382 6.39 23.14 1.98
CA LEU A 382 6.40 24.00 0.79
C LEU A 382 5.56 25.24 1.06
N THR A 383 6.11 26.42 0.76
CA THR A 383 5.37 27.68 0.81
C THR A 383 5.33 28.33 -0.57
N ALA A 384 4.16 28.71 -1.05
CA ALA A 384 3.99 29.35 -2.35
C ALA A 384 3.34 30.73 -2.20
N SER A 385 3.89 31.75 -2.88
CA SER A 385 3.34 33.12 -2.91
C SER A 385 3.25 33.69 -4.33
N ASN A 386 3.28 32.82 -5.33
CA ASN A 386 3.36 33.13 -6.76
C ASN A 386 2.01 33.08 -7.48
N SER A 387 1.98 33.57 -8.73
CA SER A 387 0.87 33.29 -9.66
C SER A 387 1.20 32.12 -10.59
N ILE A 388 0.23 31.24 -10.85
CA ILE A 388 0.30 30.17 -11.86
C ILE A 388 -0.73 30.48 -12.94
N SER A 389 -0.33 30.50 -14.21
CA SER A 389 -1.22 30.94 -15.30
C SER A 389 -1.03 30.26 -16.66
N GLY A 390 -2.01 30.40 -17.55
CA GLY A 390 -1.94 29.87 -18.92
C GLY A 390 -1.97 28.33 -18.97
N ASN A 391 -1.36 27.75 -20.00
CA ASN A 391 -1.34 26.30 -20.20
C ASN A 391 -0.29 25.62 -19.30
N SER A 392 -0.53 25.59 -17.99
CA SER A 392 0.44 25.12 -16.98
C SER A 392 -0.02 23.87 -16.23
N ASN A 393 0.84 22.85 -16.16
CA ASN A 393 0.62 21.63 -15.36
C ASN A 393 1.60 21.63 -14.19
N VAL A 394 1.19 22.07 -13.01
CA VAL A 394 2.09 22.34 -11.88
C VAL A 394 1.75 21.46 -10.67
N HIS A 395 2.76 20.82 -10.09
CA HIS A 395 2.63 20.05 -8.86
C HIS A 395 3.49 20.64 -7.73
N PHE A 396 2.86 20.89 -6.58
CA PHE A 396 3.52 21.22 -5.33
C PHE A 396 3.36 20.05 -4.34
N GLY A 397 4.46 19.50 -3.85
CA GLY A 397 4.45 18.36 -2.93
C GLY A 397 5.29 18.59 -1.69
N ALA A 398 4.81 18.19 -0.51
CA ALA A 398 5.60 18.24 0.73
C ALA A 398 5.13 17.22 1.76
N LEU A 399 6.03 16.65 2.56
CA LEU A 399 5.64 15.59 3.52
C LEU A 399 4.80 16.09 4.72
N ASN A 400 5.05 17.31 5.21
CA ASN A 400 4.44 17.79 6.45
C ASN A 400 3.46 18.96 6.24
N SER A 401 3.79 19.92 5.38
CA SER A 401 2.89 21.07 5.14
C SER A 401 3.06 21.73 3.78
N ILE A 402 1.95 22.15 3.19
CA ILE A 402 1.93 23.06 2.04
C ILE A 402 1.15 24.32 2.42
N THR A 403 1.77 25.48 2.26
CA THR A 403 1.19 26.78 2.59
C THR A 403 1.11 27.67 1.35
N LEU A 404 -0.10 27.86 0.82
CA LEU A 404 -0.38 28.86 -0.21
C LEU A 404 -0.59 30.21 0.49
N SER A 405 0.46 31.03 0.51
CA SER A 405 0.52 32.30 1.23
C SER A 405 -0.27 33.42 0.53
N PRO A 406 -0.64 34.50 1.25
CA PRO A 406 -1.20 35.70 0.63
C PRO A 406 -0.33 36.20 -0.53
N GLY A 407 -0.93 36.35 -1.72
CA GLY A 407 -0.22 36.63 -2.97
C GLY A 407 -0.22 35.45 -3.96
N PHE A 408 -0.53 34.24 -3.48
CA PHE A 408 -0.76 33.11 -4.37
C PHE A 408 -2.02 33.32 -5.24
N SER A 409 -1.93 33.03 -6.54
CA SER A 409 -3.09 33.07 -7.45
C SER A 409 -2.99 32.01 -8.55
N LEU A 410 -4.13 31.47 -8.95
CA LEU A 410 -4.24 30.41 -9.95
C LEU A 410 -5.19 30.86 -11.07
N ASN A 411 -4.68 30.90 -12.31
CA ASN A 411 -5.42 31.29 -13.51
C ASN A 411 -4.97 30.48 -14.73
N ILE A 412 -5.22 29.17 -14.70
CA ILE A 412 -4.80 28.20 -15.72
C ILE A 412 -5.88 27.94 -16.78
N ASP A 413 -5.46 27.59 -18.00
CA ASP A 413 -6.35 27.33 -19.12
C ASP A 413 -7.15 26.02 -18.95
N PRO A 414 -8.32 25.86 -19.59
CA PRO A 414 -9.03 24.59 -19.60
C PRO A 414 -8.15 23.45 -20.14
N GLY A 415 -8.02 22.37 -19.37
CA GLY A 415 -7.16 21.22 -19.69
C GLY A 415 -5.77 21.24 -19.03
N SER A 416 -5.42 22.32 -18.32
CA SER A 416 -4.25 22.40 -17.44
C SER A 416 -4.53 21.87 -16.04
N THR A 417 -3.49 21.48 -15.30
CA THR A 417 -3.60 20.94 -13.93
C THR A 417 -2.80 21.74 -12.91
N PHE A 418 -3.36 21.91 -11.72
CA PHE A 418 -2.61 22.31 -10.54
C PHE A 418 -2.93 21.34 -9.41
N ARG A 419 -1.88 20.74 -8.85
CA ARG A 419 -1.98 19.80 -7.72
C ARG A 419 -1.10 20.31 -6.58
N ALA A 420 -1.63 20.23 -5.37
CA ALA A 420 -0.87 20.47 -4.16
C ALA A 420 -1.24 19.40 -3.12
N ASP A 421 -0.31 18.52 -2.76
CA ASP A 421 -0.60 17.46 -1.79
C ASP A 421 0.60 16.94 -1.00
N PHE A 422 0.34 15.97 -0.12
CA PHE A 422 1.34 15.41 0.78
C PHE A 422 2.24 14.36 0.12
N VAL A 423 2.46 14.46 -1.19
CA VAL A 423 3.48 13.71 -1.91
C VAL A 423 4.74 14.57 -1.95
N GLY A 424 5.48 14.57 -0.85
CA GLY A 424 6.80 15.19 -0.78
C GLY A 424 7.89 14.31 -1.37
N CYS A 425 9.11 14.78 -1.23
CA CYS A 425 10.32 14.02 -1.47
C CYS A 425 10.96 13.72 -0.11
N TYR A 426 11.94 12.82 -0.05
CA TYR A 426 12.56 12.46 1.22
C TYR A 426 14.07 12.71 1.13
N LYS A 427 14.81 12.79 2.24
CA LYS A 427 16.24 13.12 2.21
C LYS A 427 17.11 11.87 2.24
N THR A 428 17.95 11.67 1.23
CA THR A 428 19.07 10.72 1.37
C THR A 428 20.05 11.20 2.42
N ASN A 429 19.87 10.80 3.68
CA ASN A 429 20.90 10.99 4.70
C ASN A 429 22.05 10.03 4.39
N THR A 430 23.02 10.48 3.59
CA THR A 430 24.38 10.00 3.75
C THR A 430 24.83 10.45 5.14
N SER A 431 24.98 9.50 6.05
CA SER A 431 25.63 9.62 7.36
C SER A 431 25.00 10.58 8.38
N ASP A 432 23.88 10.21 8.97
CA ASP A 432 23.65 10.53 10.38
C ASP A 432 23.10 9.31 11.13
N PRO A 433 23.74 8.87 12.24
CA PRO A 433 23.09 7.93 13.13
C PRO A 433 21.84 8.61 13.66
N ILE A 434 20.68 8.00 13.43
CA ILE A 434 19.42 8.41 14.05
C ILE A 434 19.68 8.40 15.55
N GLU A 435 19.81 9.57 16.18
CA GLU A 435 19.73 9.64 17.62
C GLU A 435 18.36 9.09 18.01
N PRO A 436 18.31 8.11 18.94
CA PRO A 436 17.03 7.56 19.37
C PRO A 436 16.16 8.71 19.87
N PRO A 437 14.86 8.74 19.53
CA PRO A 437 13.96 9.73 20.08
C PRO A 437 14.08 9.68 21.61
N THR A 438 14.22 10.86 22.22
CA THR A 438 14.22 11.02 23.66
C THR A 438 13.08 10.19 24.24
N THR A 439 13.43 9.26 25.14
CA THR A 439 12.51 8.31 25.74
C THR A 439 11.32 9.04 26.34
N VAL A 440 10.19 9.05 25.64
CA VAL A 440 8.89 9.30 26.26
C VAL A 440 8.55 7.99 26.95
N SER A 441 8.61 8.01 28.28
CA SER A 441 8.24 6.88 29.11
C SER A 441 6.81 6.44 28.79
N VAL A 442 6.67 5.27 28.16
CA VAL A 442 5.39 4.61 27.96
C VAL A 442 4.86 4.20 29.35
N PRO A 443 3.66 4.64 29.75
CA PRO A 443 3.09 4.25 31.03
C PRO A 443 2.75 2.76 31.04
N THR A 444 3.12 2.06 32.11
CA THR A 444 2.88 0.63 32.28
C THR A 444 1.38 0.30 32.40
N LEU A 445 1.01 -0.95 32.10
CA LEU A 445 -0.37 -1.49 32.13
C LEU A 445 -1.19 -1.18 33.40
N SER A 446 -0.55 -0.82 34.51
CA SER A 446 -1.23 -0.41 35.74
C SER A 446 -1.85 0.99 35.68
N GLN A 447 -1.38 1.87 34.78
CA GLN A 447 -1.90 3.23 34.63
C GLN A 447 -3.15 3.31 33.73
N TRP A 448 -3.34 2.34 32.82
CA TRP A 448 -4.56 2.23 32.02
C TRP A 448 -5.81 1.90 32.86
N LYS A 449 -5.65 1.16 33.97
CA LYS A 449 -6.75 0.87 34.90
C LYS A 449 -7.26 2.09 35.66
N LEU A 450 -6.42 3.13 35.86
CA LEU A 450 -6.81 4.37 36.53
C LEU A 450 -7.55 5.33 35.58
N ILE A 451 -7.18 5.36 34.29
CA ILE A 451 -7.85 6.20 33.29
C ILE A 451 -9.25 5.67 32.99
N PHE A 452 -9.45 4.35 32.94
CA PHE A 452 -10.78 3.75 32.81
C PHE A 452 -11.67 4.01 34.03
N LEU A 453 -11.12 4.01 35.26
CA LEU A 453 -11.90 4.35 36.47
C LEU A 453 -12.32 5.83 36.49
N ALA A 454 -11.46 6.73 36.02
CA ALA A 454 -11.74 8.17 35.99
C ALA A 454 -12.79 8.54 34.93
N LEU A 455 -12.75 7.92 33.74
CA LEU A 455 -13.77 8.13 32.71
C LEU A 455 -15.14 7.59 33.12
N THR A 456 -15.18 6.45 33.82
CA THR A 456 -16.45 5.88 34.31
C THR A 456 -17.07 6.73 35.43
N MET A 457 -16.26 7.42 36.26
CA MET A 457 -16.77 8.35 37.27
C MET A 457 -17.27 9.68 36.69
N LEU A 458 -16.70 10.19 35.60
CA LEU A 458 -17.20 11.41 34.95
C LEU A 458 -18.54 11.21 34.24
N ILE A 459 -18.77 10.02 33.67
CA ILE A 459 -20.01 9.68 32.97
C ILE A 459 -21.17 9.43 33.95
N LEU A 460 -20.90 8.88 35.14
CA LEU A 460 -21.91 8.75 36.20
C LEU A 460 -22.20 10.06 36.96
N GLY A 461 -21.26 11.03 36.98
CA GLY A 461 -21.45 12.34 37.61
C GLY A 461 -22.37 13.31 36.83
N CYS A 462 -22.53 13.12 35.53
CA CYS A 462 -23.37 13.99 34.69
C CYS A 462 -24.85 13.57 34.64
N ILE A 463 -25.23 12.43 35.22
CA ILE A 463 -26.62 11.91 35.18
C ILE A 463 -27.47 12.39 36.38
N PHE A 464 -26.88 12.99 37.42
CA PHE A 464 -27.60 13.33 38.66
C PHE A 464 -27.96 14.81 38.91
N VAL A 465 -27.66 15.74 37.99
CA VAL A 465 -27.98 17.17 38.17
C VAL A 465 -28.84 17.70 37.03
N TYR A 466 -30.06 17.17 36.85
CA TYR A 466 -31.10 17.86 36.06
C TYR A 466 -32.53 17.43 36.46
N ARG A 467 -32.87 17.45 37.75
CA ARG A 467 -34.28 17.49 38.20
C ARG A 467 -34.43 18.21 39.55
N SER A 468 -34.90 19.46 39.49
CA SER A 468 -35.97 20.03 40.33
C SER A 468 -35.73 21.52 40.59
N ASN A 469 -36.61 22.36 40.07
CA ASN A 469 -37.05 23.60 40.73
C ASN A 469 -38.34 24.08 40.04
N LYS A 470 -39.49 23.67 40.60
CA LYS A 470 -40.78 24.35 40.39
C LYS A 470 -40.98 25.32 41.57
N PRO A 471 -41.43 26.58 41.35
CA PRO A 471 -41.75 27.48 42.45
C PRO A 471 -43.16 27.21 43.00
N ILE A 472 -43.28 27.17 44.32
CA ILE A 472 -44.56 27.17 45.05
C ILE A 472 -44.92 28.62 45.37
N ILE A 473 -46.06 29.05 44.86
CA ILE A 473 -46.76 30.29 45.22
C ILE A 473 -47.49 30.04 46.54
N LYS A 474 -47.32 30.93 47.53
CA LYS A 474 -48.28 31.11 48.64
C LYS A 474 -48.59 32.59 48.83
N SER A 475 -49.89 32.84 48.85
CA SER A 475 -50.59 34.08 49.12
C SER A 475 -50.39 34.61 50.54
N ALA A 476 -50.34 35.93 50.66
CA ALA A 476 -51.00 36.71 51.69
C ALA A 476 -51.69 37.90 51.00
#